data_AF-A0A5D3FT32-F1
#
_entry.id   AF-A0A5D3FT32-F1
#
_cell.length_a   1.000
_cell.length_b   1.000
_cell.length_c   1.000
_cell.angle_alpha   90.00
_cell.angle_beta   90.00
_cell.angle_gamma   90.00
#
_symmetry.space_group_name_H-M   'P 1'
#
loop_
_entity.id
_entity.type
_entity.pdbx_description
1 polymer ?
#
loop_
_entity_poly.entity_id
_entity_poly.type
_entity_poly.pdbx_seq_one_letter_code
_entity_poly.pdbx_strand_id
1 'polypeptide(L)'
;MSTPDSPLLFVTFPVGTDGAARVELLDLLTAADVRFRRVTPMGGRQASAVQEPAASIRVNVEIGKLHVAEITRAAVAVRTWLKSLTGSGDSCQVEMVCRRDRVAVRLRATDSDLAMRRLPEVLDSWAGGRPVYWNDEEWSDGTSSARPSIGSPEKADPGEGRTSTGPRSVEASEPPRRILALALEWGAGHGGVSTFNRMLCQALAAEGAGVYCVVPNPTVSDLDHARNVGVRLLPARPVPGARGREVLMRVPDLPDGVTPDAVIAHDHVTGAPGLSIAEDHYPSASRIHILHTAAEHLEWHRTDQNDDAELPRDAGERVDRRFGILRQLAREASFTVGVGPQLHASLRSALGGIPGLAEPLHIDPGFDVPAFEPVIGPPEGPISQVLIMGRLKDYKIKGLDIAARALAYAIDVAGLDESSVRLLARGAPRGSSEELRARILKWSGKPSLDVLPLPFTNDDEALMLNVRQSSLVLMPSRVEGFGLVGAEAITTGVPVIVSGQSGLGRLLTKILPETDHQMVLPAHDATEEVVSRWGYAIARVLQDQEKAFRNAARIREVMSRERTWSMAAKAILERLRQHQA
;
A
#
# COMPACT_ATOMS: atom_id res chain seq x y z
N MET A 1 -47.97 13.34 1.54
CA MET A 1 -47.94 12.13 2.41
C MET A 1 -47.80 10.93 1.49
N SER A 2 -46.59 10.39 1.35
CA SER A 2 -46.26 9.33 0.39
C SER A 2 -46.77 7.97 0.89
N THR A 3 -47.44 7.20 0.03
CA THR A 3 -48.02 5.88 0.38
C THR A 3 -46.93 4.89 0.84
N PRO A 4 -47.23 3.97 1.79
CA PRO A 4 -46.29 3.00 2.37
C PRO A 4 -45.50 2.18 1.35
N ASP A 5 -46.08 1.93 0.18
CA ASP A 5 -45.56 1.03 -0.86
C ASP A 5 -44.69 1.71 -1.93
N SER A 6 -44.31 2.97 -1.75
CA SER A 6 -43.39 3.63 -2.69
C SER A 6 -41.93 3.13 -2.52
N PRO A 7 -41.23 2.80 -3.61
CA PRO A 7 -39.87 2.26 -3.56
C PRO A 7 -38.88 3.26 -2.95
N LEU A 8 -37.96 2.76 -2.11
CA LEU A 8 -36.98 3.56 -1.39
C LEU A 8 -35.68 3.71 -2.20
N LEU A 9 -35.33 4.93 -2.61
CA LEU A 9 -34.04 5.22 -3.25
C LEU A 9 -32.93 5.38 -2.22
N PHE A 10 -31.74 4.87 -2.48
CA PHE A 10 -30.54 5.15 -1.71
C PHE A 10 -29.67 6.15 -2.47
N VAL A 11 -29.38 7.29 -1.84
CA VAL A 11 -28.62 8.37 -2.47
C VAL A 11 -27.28 8.52 -1.78
N THR A 12 -26.19 8.35 -2.54
CA THR A 12 -24.82 8.42 -2.06
C THR A 12 -24.07 9.57 -2.75
N PHE A 13 -23.43 10.44 -1.95
CA PHE A 13 -22.60 11.53 -2.46
C PHE A 13 -21.12 11.26 -2.20
N PRO A 14 -20.21 11.52 -3.16
CA PRO A 14 -18.77 11.44 -2.95
C PRO A 14 -18.28 12.34 -1.82
N VAL A 15 -17.16 11.91 -1.24
CA VAL A 15 -16.34 12.73 -0.35
C VAL A 15 -15.92 14.00 -1.11
N GLY A 16 -16.16 15.18 -0.52
CA GLY A 16 -15.90 16.48 -1.16
C GLY A 16 -17.01 17.04 -2.06
N THR A 17 -18.19 16.41 -2.12
CA THR A 17 -19.36 17.03 -2.79
C THR A 17 -19.84 18.24 -1.99
N ASP A 18 -20.07 19.36 -2.68
CA ASP A 18 -20.50 20.62 -2.09
C ASP A 18 -21.77 20.48 -1.23
N GLY A 19 -21.81 21.22 -0.12
CA GLY A 19 -22.89 21.16 0.86
C GLY A 19 -24.23 21.68 0.32
N ALA A 20 -24.22 22.74 -0.48
CA ALA A 20 -25.43 23.34 -1.04
C ALA A 20 -26.02 22.45 -2.15
N ALA A 21 -25.16 21.92 -3.04
CA ALA A 21 -25.58 20.99 -4.08
C ALA A 21 -26.21 19.70 -3.52
N ARG A 22 -25.73 19.23 -2.36
CA ARG A 22 -26.34 18.10 -1.64
C ARG A 22 -27.75 18.43 -1.15
N VAL A 23 -27.94 19.59 -0.51
CA VAL A 23 -29.24 20.00 0.03
C VAL A 23 -30.24 20.20 -1.10
N GLU A 24 -29.84 20.88 -2.18
CA GLU A 24 -30.69 21.15 -3.34
C GLU A 24 -31.22 19.86 -3.99
N LEU A 25 -30.38 18.84 -4.20
CA LEU A 25 -30.84 17.56 -4.76
C LEU A 25 -31.85 16.85 -3.86
N LEU A 26 -31.63 16.87 -2.54
CA LEU A 26 -32.52 16.20 -1.59
C LEU A 26 -33.87 16.92 -1.47
N ASP A 27 -33.88 18.25 -1.51
CA ASP A 27 -35.11 19.05 -1.53
C ASP A 27 -35.92 18.77 -2.80
N LEU A 28 -35.26 18.62 -3.94
CA LEU A 28 -35.91 18.29 -5.22
C LEU A 28 -36.50 16.88 -5.26
N LEU A 29 -35.78 15.88 -4.73
CA LEU A 29 -36.31 14.53 -4.59
C LEU A 29 -37.55 14.53 -3.67
N THR A 30 -37.51 15.34 -2.61
CA THR A 30 -38.64 15.52 -1.69
C THR A 30 -39.82 16.19 -2.38
N ALA A 31 -39.58 17.26 -3.16
CA ALA A 31 -40.61 17.97 -3.92
C ALA A 31 -41.26 17.10 -5.00
N ALA A 32 -40.52 16.14 -5.57
CA ALA A 32 -41.03 15.14 -6.49
C ALA A 32 -41.72 13.94 -5.80
N ASP A 33 -41.96 14.00 -4.47
CA ASP A 33 -42.54 12.94 -3.64
C ASP A 33 -41.77 11.59 -3.75
N VAL A 34 -40.46 11.67 -3.96
CA VAL A 34 -39.59 10.50 -4.04
C VAL A 34 -39.13 10.11 -2.64
N ARG A 35 -39.42 8.87 -2.21
CA ARG A 35 -38.92 8.37 -0.93
C ARG A 35 -37.45 7.97 -1.09
N PHE A 36 -36.56 8.56 -0.30
CA PHE A 36 -35.15 8.23 -0.34
C PHE A 36 -34.53 8.10 1.07
N ARG A 37 -33.43 7.36 1.15
CA ARG A 37 -32.55 7.25 2.31
C ARG A 37 -31.16 7.75 1.90
N ARG A 38 -30.67 8.76 2.62
CA ARG A 38 -29.29 9.22 2.47
C ARG A 38 -28.34 8.14 2.99
N VAL A 39 -27.37 7.76 2.17
CA VAL A 39 -26.26 6.91 2.58
C VAL A 39 -25.03 7.80 2.69
N THR A 40 -24.63 8.10 3.92
CA THR A 40 -23.31 8.69 4.17
C THR A 40 -22.27 7.64 3.78
N PRO A 41 -21.23 7.97 2.99
CA PRO A 41 -20.11 7.05 2.81
C PRO A 41 -19.46 6.89 4.19
N MET A 42 -19.86 5.87 4.93
CA MET A 42 -19.26 5.51 6.20
C MET A 42 -18.24 4.43 5.95
N GLY A 43 -16.99 4.75 6.27
CA GLY A 43 -15.98 3.72 6.49
C GLY A 43 -16.51 2.68 7.48
N GLY A 44 -16.27 1.41 7.15
CA GLY A 44 -16.25 0.29 8.09
C GLY A 44 -17.49 0.10 8.97
N ARG A 45 -18.56 -0.48 8.43
CA ARG A 45 -19.39 -1.48 9.14
C ARG A 45 -20.11 -2.35 8.12
N GLN A 46 -20.03 -3.67 8.32
CA GLN A 46 -20.69 -4.70 7.52
C GLN A 46 -22.15 -4.32 7.22
N ALA A 47 -22.46 -4.07 5.95
CA ALA A 47 -23.79 -4.34 5.44
C ALA A 47 -23.85 -5.86 5.20
N SER A 48 -24.64 -6.55 6.03
CA SER A 48 -24.98 -7.96 5.93
C SER A 48 -25.22 -8.39 4.48
N ALA A 49 -24.57 -9.46 4.04
CA ALA A 49 -24.89 -10.27 2.85
C ALA A 49 -25.66 -9.50 1.75
N VAL A 50 -25.00 -8.53 1.13
CA VAL A 50 -25.58 -7.80 0.01
C VAL A 50 -25.24 -8.59 -1.25
N GLN A 51 -26.20 -9.36 -1.77
CA GLN A 51 -26.13 -9.91 -3.12
C GLN A 51 -25.83 -8.80 -4.13
N GLU A 52 -25.02 -9.13 -5.13
CA GLU A 52 -24.59 -8.19 -6.16
C GLU A 52 -25.78 -7.61 -6.95
N PRO A 53 -25.70 -6.35 -7.41
CA PRO A 53 -26.80 -5.70 -8.10
C PRO A 53 -27.08 -6.35 -9.46
N ALA A 54 -28.35 -6.69 -9.68
CA ALA A 54 -28.86 -7.21 -10.95
C ALA A 54 -28.52 -6.32 -12.18
N ALA A 55 -28.49 -4.99 -12.03
CA ALA A 55 -28.14 -4.08 -13.14
C ALA A 55 -27.47 -2.77 -12.68
N SER A 56 -26.64 -2.15 -13.53
CA SER A 56 -25.91 -0.91 -13.21
C SER A 56 -25.89 0.04 -14.40
N ILE A 57 -26.82 0.99 -14.44
CA ILE A 57 -26.88 1.99 -15.50
C ILE A 57 -25.79 3.04 -15.23
N ARG A 58 -24.82 3.18 -16.14
CA ARG A 58 -23.81 4.24 -16.08
C ARG A 58 -24.18 5.34 -17.06
N VAL A 59 -24.35 6.56 -16.55
CA VAL A 59 -24.62 7.74 -17.38
C VAL A 59 -23.38 8.64 -17.38
N ASN A 60 -22.76 8.76 -18.55
CA ASN A 60 -21.57 9.59 -18.74
C ASN A 60 -22.01 11.01 -19.10
N VAL A 61 -22.03 11.92 -18.13
CA VAL A 61 -22.25 13.36 -18.38
C VAL A 61 -21.43 14.19 -17.40
N GLU A 62 -20.59 15.09 -17.92
CA GLU A 62 -19.77 16.02 -17.13
C GLU A 62 -20.64 16.82 -16.13
N ILE A 63 -20.35 16.74 -14.82
CA ILE A 63 -21.13 17.44 -13.77
C ILE A 63 -21.17 18.96 -13.97
N GLY A 64 -20.17 19.55 -14.61
CA GLY A 64 -20.17 20.98 -14.92
C GLY A 64 -21.25 21.44 -15.91
N LYS A 65 -21.97 20.51 -16.56
CA LYS A 65 -23.00 20.81 -17.58
C LYS A 65 -24.36 20.16 -17.31
N LEU A 66 -24.52 19.38 -16.23
CA LEU A 66 -25.80 18.76 -15.89
C LEU A 66 -26.75 19.82 -15.33
N HIS A 67 -27.76 20.22 -16.09
CA HIS A 67 -28.81 21.06 -15.54
C HIS A 67 -29.64 20.22 -14.56
N VAL A 68 -29.91 20.79 -13.38
CA VAL A 68 -30.69 20.20 -12.27
C VAL A 68 -31.96 19.46 -12.73
N ALA A 69 -32.62 19.95 -13.78
CA ALA A 69 -33.79 19.32 -14.39
C ALA A 69 -33.53 17.91 -14.98
N GLU A 70 -32.31 17.60 -15.44
CA GLU A 70 -31.93 16.32 -16.04
C GLU A 70 -31.81 15.21 -14.99
N ILE A 71 -31.25 15.53 -13.82
CA ILE A 71 -31.12 14.61 -12.68
C ILE A 71 -32.51 14.31 -12.08
N THR A 72 -33.36 15.34 -11.95
CA THR A 72 -34.74 15.15 -11.50
C THR A 72 -35.55 14.30 -12.48
N ARG A 73 -35.40 14.52 -13.80
CA ARG A 73 -36.03 13.67 -14.83
C ARG A 73 -35.56 12.21 -14.71
N ALA A 74 -34.27 11.99 -14.50
CA ALA A 74 -33.70 10.65 -14.29
C ALA A 74 -34.36 9.93 -13.11
N ALA A 75 -34.40 10.59 -11.95
CA ALA A 75 -34.95 10.03 -10.73
C ALA A 75 -36.46 9.76 -10.83
N VAL A 76 -37.21 10.63 -11.52
CA VAL A 76 -38.66 10.46 -11.76
C VAL A 76 -38.93 9.32 -12.75
N ALA A 77 -38.15 9.21 -13.83
CA ALA A 77 -38.26 8.10 -14.78
C ALA A 77 -37.99 6.76 -14.09
N VAL A 78 -36.91 6.69 -13.31
CA VAL A 78 -36.56 5.49 -12.52
C VAL A 78 -37.65 5.18 -11.49
N ARG A 79 -38.18 6.16 -10.74
CA ARG A 79 -39.29 5.93 -9.80
C ARG A 79 -40.56 5.42 -10.49
N THR A 80 -40.94 6.01 -11.62
CA THR A 80 -42.14 5.63 -12.38
C THR A 80 -42.01 4.19 -12.89
N TRP A 81 -40.82 3.84 -13.38
CA TRP A 81 -40.48 2.48 -13.78
C TRP A 81 -40.52 1.49 -12.61
N LEU A 82 -39.90 1.83 -11.46
CA LEU A 82 -39.93 0.97 -10.27
C LEU A 82 -41.37 0.67 -9.84
N LYS A 83 -42.25 1.68 -9.85
CA LYS A 83 -43.68 1.49 -9.54
C LYS A 83 -44.37 0.55 -10.54
N SER A 84 -43.94 0.53 -11.81
CA SER A 84 -44.48 -0.38 -12.83
C SER A 84 -43.98 -1.82 -12.69
N LEU A 85 -42.84 -2.02 -12.02
CA LEU A 85 -42.25 -3.34 -11.77
C LEU A 85 -42.74 -4.00 -10.48
N THR A 86 -43.10 -3.21 -9.47
CA THR A 86 -43.58 -3.73 -8.19
C THR A 86 -45.08 -4.02 -8.27
N GLY A 87 -45.45 -5.24 -8.66
CA GLY A 87 -46.66 -5.87 -8.13
C GLY A 87 -46.47 -6.14 -6.64
N SER A 88 -47.55 -6.16 -5.84
CA SER A 88 -47.49 -6.27 -4.38
C SER A 88 -46.61 -7.44 -3.92
N GLY A 89 -45.37 -7.16 -3.50
CA GLY A 89 -44.45 -8.16 -2.95
C GLY A 89 -42.97 -7.92 -3.20
N ASP A 90 -42.58 -7.34 -4.33
CA ASP A 90 -41.15 -7.27 -4.70
C ASP A 90 -40.45 -5.98 -4.25
N SER A 91 -39.22 -6.13 -3.76
CA SER A 91 -38.40 -5.00 -3.29
C SER A 91 -37.34 -4.65 -4.33
N CYS A 92 -37.45 -3.46 -4.91
CA CYS A 92 -36.42 -2.92 -5.79
C CYS A 92 -35.70 -1.75 -5.10
N GLN A 93 -34.37 -1.81 -5.03
CA GLN A 93 -33.52 -0.77 -4.48
C GLN A 93 -32.73 -0.11 -5.59
N VAL A 94 -32.63 1.21 -5.54
CA VAL A 94 -31.87 1.98 -6.52
C VAL A 94 -30.83 2.80 -5.79
N GLU A 95 -29.59 2.69 -6.23
CA GLU A 95 -28.47 3.49 -5.71
C GLU A 95 -28.05 4.50 -6.77
N MET A 96 -28.24 5.80 -6.50
CA MET A 96 -27.71 6.87 -7.34
C MET A 96 -26.35 7.33 -6.78
N VAL A 97 -25.31 7.20 -7.61
CA VAL A 97 -23.92 7.58 -7.34
C VAL A 97 -23.54 8.72 -8.26
N CYS A 98 -23.55 9.94 -7.75
CA CYS A 98 -23.13 11.12 -8.52
C CYS A 98 -21.63 11.33 -8.32
N ARG A 99 -20.77 11.24 -9.34
CA ARG A 99 -19.33 11.55 -9.27
C ARG A 99 -19.02 12.81 -10.05
N ARG A 100 -17.91 13.48 -9.76
CA ARG A 100 -17.47 14.80 -10.30
C ARG A 100 -17.61 15.05 -11.82
N ASP A 101 -17.90 14.04 -12.63
CA ASP A 101 -18.05 14.08 -14.10
C ASP A 101 -19.12 13.11 -14.64
N ARG A 102 -19.94 12.46 -13.79
CA ARG A 102 -20.91 11.42 -14.21
C ARG A 102 -21.95 11.09 -13.15
N VAL A 103 -23.09 10.54 -13.56
CA VAL A 103 -24.09 9.95 -12.64
C VAL A 103 -24.22 8.46 -12.96
N ALA A 104 -23.92 7.60 -12.00
CA ALA A 104 -24.22 6.17 -12.12
C ALA A 104 -25.48 5.85 -11.32
N VAL A 105 -26.46 5.21 -11.96
CA VAL A 105 -27.70 4.75 -11.32
C VAL A 105 -27.67 3.22 -11.31
N ARG A 106 -27.49 2.64 -10.14
CA ARG A 106 -27.47 1.19 -9.96
C ARG A 106 -28.84 0.71 -9.53
N LEU A 107 -29.27 -0.41 -10.06
CA LEU A 107 -30.57 -1.00 -9.84
C LEU A 107 -30.40 -2.40 -9.25
N ARG A 108 -31.09 -2.65 -8.14
CA ARG A 108 -31.18 -3.95 -7.49
C ARG A 108 -32.63 -4.36 -7.52
N ALA A 109 -32.96 -5.36 -8.34
CA ALA A 109 -34.28 -5.96 -8.37
C ALA A 109 -34.17 -7.41 -7.90
N THR A 110 -35.25 -7.90 -7.31
CA THR A 110 -35.36 -9.31 -6.90
C THR A 110 -35.47 -10.25 -8.10
N ASP A 111 -36.01 -9.75 -9.22
CA ASP A 111 -36.03 -10.43 -10.53
C ASP A 111 -35.19 -9.62 -11.53
N SER A 112 -33.95 -10.08 -11.75
CA SER A 112 -32.98 -9.46 -12.67
C SER A 112 -33.42 -9.56 -14.13
N ASP A 113 -34.06 -10.67 -14.52
CA ASP A 113 -34.48 -10.92 -15.90
C ASP A 113 -35.68 -10.07 -16.31
N LEU A 114 -36.63 -9.85 -15.40
CA LEU A 114 -37.73 -8.91 -15.61
C LEU A 114 -37.23 -7.48 -15.71
N ALA A 115 -36.29 -7.08 -14.84
CA ALA A 115 -35.66 -5.77 -14.89
C ALA A 115 -34.93 -5.55 -16.24
N MET A 116 -34.22 -6.57 -16.73
CA MET A 116 -33.51 -6.55 -18.01
C MET A 116 -34.45 -6.41 -19.22
N ARG A 117 -35.58 -7.15 -19.25
CA ARG A 117 -36.53 -7.08 -20.36
C ARG A 117 -37.22 -5.73 -20.51
N ARG A 118 -37.48 -5.02 -19.41
CA ARG A 118 -38.22 -3.74 -19.41
C ARG A 118 -37.34 -2.50 -19.39
N LEU A 119 -36.03 -2.65 -19.21
CA LEU A 119 -35.07 -1.53 -19.18
C LEU A 119 -35.06 -0.70 -20.49
N PRO A 120 -35.07 -1.32 -21.69
CA PRO A 120 -35.04 -0.57 -22.95
C PRO A 120 -36.28 0.31 -23.16
N GLU A 121 -37.46 -0.15 -22.73
CA GLU A 121 -38.73 0.59 -22.84
C GLU A 121 -38.73 1.92 -22.09
N VAL A 122 -37.88 2.05 -21.07
CA VAL A 122 -37.74 3.27 -20.24
C VAL A 122 -36.60 4.16 -20.72
N LEU A 123 -35.51 3.55 -21.17
CA LEU A 123 -34.33 4.27 -21.64
C LEU A 123 -34.49 4.86 -23.05
N ASP A 124 -35.41 4.35 -23.87
CA ASP A 124 -35.75 4.95 -25.18
C ASP A 124 -36.26 6.40 -25.07
N SER A 125 -36.73 6.82 -23.90
CA SER A 125 -37.11 8.21 -23.61
C SER A 125 -35.98 9.08 -23.04
N TRP A 126 -34.79 8.53 -22.80
CA TRP A 126 -33.74 9.14 -21.99
C TRP A 126 -32.36 9.14 -22.68
N ALA A 127 -31.91 10.31 -23.13
CA ALA A 127 -30.74 10.49 -23.99
C ALA A 127 -29.37 10.48 -23.24
N GLY A 128 -29.09 9.45 -22.44
CA GLY A 128 -27.91 9.44 -21.56
C GLY A 128 -27.19 8.10 -21.39
N GLY A 129 -26.47 7.64 -22.43
CA GLY A 129 -25.52 6.51 -22.35
C GLY A 129 -26.12 5.09 -22.38
N ARG A 130 -25.31 4.09 -22.75
CA ARG A 130 -25.74 2.68 -22.81
C ARG A 130 -25.67 2.01 -21.43
N PRO A 131 -26.72 1.31 -20.98
CA PRO A 131 -26.72 0.57 -19.71
C PRO A 131 -25.72 -0.59 -19.75
N VAL A 132 -25.13 -0.92 -18.59
CA VAL A 132 -24.34 -2.14 -18.40
C VAL A 132 -24.95 -2.97 -17.27
N TYR A 133 -24.86 -4.29 -17.35
CA TYR A 133 -25.47 -5.20 -16.39
C TYR A 133 -24.50 -6.30 -15.98
N TRP A 134 -24.79 -6.89 -14.83
CA TRP A 134 -24.01 -7.98 -14.27
C TRP A 134 -24.59 -9.30 -14.76
N ASN A 135 -23.74 -10.19 -15.28
CA ASN A 135 -24.15 -11.51 -15.78
C ASN A 135 -23.61 -12.66 -14.90
N ASP A 136 -23.40 -12.39 -13.61
CA ASP A 136 -22.78 -13.26 -12.60
C ASP A 136 -21.25 -13.45 -12.70
N GLU A 137 -20.61 -13.04 -13.80
CA GLU A 137 -19.15 -13.14 -13.98
C GLU A 137 -18.49 -11.78 -14.29
N GLU A 138 -19.17 -10.91 -15.05
CA GLU A 138 -18.66 -9.60 -15.47
C GLU A 138 -19.76 -8.57 -15.76
N TRP A 139 -19.35 -7.30 -15.94
CA TRP A 139 -20.24 -6.21 -16.34
C TRP A 139 -20.25 -6.08 -17.87
N SER A 140 -21.38 -6.37 -18.53
CA SER A 140 -21.55 -6.32 -19.99
C SER A 140 -22.64 -5.33 -20.44
N ASP A 141 -22.60 -4.84 -21.67
CA ASP A 141 -23.63 -3.96 -22.25
C ASP A 141 -24.74 -4.72 -23.02
N GLY A 142 -24.68 -6.06 -22.98
CA GLY A 142 -25.61 -6.99 -23.63
C GLY A 142 -25.58 -7.11 -25.12
N THR A 143 -24.54 -6.56 -25.75
CA THR A 143 -24.35 -6.75 -27.19
C THR A 143 -23.58 -8.04 -27.53
N SER A 144 -23.11 -8.79 -26.53
CA SER A 144 -22.43 -10.08 -26.72
C SER A 144 -23.40 -11.26 -26.56
N SER A 145 -24.22 -11.50 -27.59
CA SER A 145 -24.89 -12.77 -27.77
C SER A 145 -24.59 -13.35 -29.15
N ALA A 146 -23.44 -14.02 -29.30
CA ALA A 146 -23.24 -15.05 -30.32
C ALA A 146 -22.02 -15.91 -30.00
N ARG A 147 -22.24 -17.11 -29.47
CA ARG A 147 -21.30 -18.23 -29.62
C ARG A 147 -21.34 -18.69 -31.08
N PRO A 148 -20.21 -18.88 -31.79
CA PRO A 148 -20.21 -19.74 -32.97
C PRO A 148 -19.85 -21.18 -32.56
N SER A 149 -20.76 -22.07 -32.91
CA SER A 149 -20.62 -23.52 -32.86
C SER A 149 -19.61 -24.06 -33.88
N ILE A 150 -19.07 -25.23 -33.56
CA ILE A 150 -18.21 -26.11 -34.36
C ILE A 150 -18.82 -26.41 -35.75
N GLY A 151 -18.00 -26.34 -36.80
CA GLY A 151 -18.30 -26.85 -38.15
C GLY A 151 -17.01 -27.07 -38.96
N SER A 152 -16.85 -28.25 -39.53
CA SER A 152 -15.65 -28.77 -40.21
C SER A 152 -15.56 -28.33 -41.71
N PRO A 153 -14.56 -28.78 -42.51
CA PRO A 153 -13.86 -27.92 -43.48
C PRO A 153 -14.44 -28.01 -44.92
N GLU A 154 -14.22 -26.96 -45.72
CA GLU A 154 -14.39 -27.05 -47.17
C GLU A 154 -13.30 -26.28 -47.94
N LYS A 155 -12.84 -26.89 -49.02
CA LYS A 155 -11.77 -26.47 -49.93
C LYS A 155 -12.29 -25.52 -51.01
N ALA A 156 -11.48 -24.52 -51.44
CA ALA A 156 -11.14 -24.28 -52.85
C ALA A 156 -10.19 -23.05 -53.04
N ASP A 157 -9.02 -23.39 -53.60
CA ASP A 157 -7.99 -22.76 -54.46
C ASP A 157 -8.26 -21.44 -55.26
N PRO A 158 -7.32 -20.91 -56.08
CA PRO A 158 -6.39 -19.80 -55.77
C PRO A 158 -6.48 -18.60 -56.74
N GLY A 159 -5.77 -17.49 -56.48
CA GLY A 159 -5.54 -16.48 -57.51
C GLY A 159 -4.94 -15.15 -57.03
N GLU A 160 -3.67 -14.94 -57.40
CA GLU A 160 -3.03 -13.69 -57.90
C GLU A 160 -3.38 -12.35 -57.22
N GLY A 161 -2.48 -11.48 -56.77
CA GLY A 161 -1.05 -11.29 -56.98
C GLY A 161 -0.73 -9.78 -56.81
N ARG A 162 0.48 -9.46 -56.31
CA ARG A 162 1.14 -8.12 -56.30
C ARG A 162 0.56 -7.10 -55.30
N THR A 163 1.33 -6.32 -54.53
CA THR A 163 2.74 -5.92 -54.55
C THR A 163 3.21 -5.57 -53.14
N SER A 164 4.49 -5.86 -52.90
CA SER A 164 5.27 -5.55 -51.71
C SER A 164 5.39 -4.05 -51.40
N THR A 165 5.00 -3.67 -50.20
CA THR A 165 5.63 -2.57 -49.44
C THR A 165 6.02 -3.15 -48.09
N GLY A 166 7.32 -3.35 -47.89
CA GLY A 166 7.86 -4.04 -46.72
C GLY A 166 7.44 -3.35 -45.41
N PRO A 167 7.10 -4.12 -44.36
CA PRO A 167 6.91 -3.53 -43.05
C PRO A 167 8.27 -3.06 -42.53
N ARG A 168 8.33 -1.79 -42.12
CA ARG A 168 9.36 -1.34 -41.17
C ARG A 168 9.40 -2.37 -40.04
N SER A 169 10.59 -2.91 -39.79
CA SER A 169 10.87 -3.76 -38.64
C SER A 169 10.47 -3.01 -37.37
N VAL A 170 9.30 -3.35 -36.85
CA VAL A 170 8.98 -3.15 -35.43
C VAL A 170 9.85 -4.19 -34.75
N GLU A 171 10.93 -3.76 -34.09
CA GLU A 171 11.67 -4.64 -33.19
C GLU A 171 10.65 -5.31 -32.27
N ALA A 172 10.58 -6.64 -32.35
CA ALA A 172 9.71 -7.41 -31.46
C ALA A 172 10.20 -7.16 -30.03
N SER A 173 9.41 -6.43 -29.23
CA SER A 173 9.70 -6.26 -27.81
C SER A 173 9.81 -7.64 -27.18
N GLU A 174 10.90 -7.92 -26.47
CA GLU A 174 11.05 -9.16 -25.70
C GLU A 174 9.79 -9.40 -24.86
N PRO A 175 9.33 -10.67 -24.72
CA PRO A 175 8.19 -10.97 -23.88
C PRO A 175 8.44 -10.49 -22.45
N PRO A 176 7.41 -9.97 -21.76
CA PRO A 176 7.57 -9.40 -20.43
C PRO A 176 8.04 -10.47 -19.45
N ARG A 177 9.05 -10.11 -18.64
CA ARG A 177 9.59 -11.01 -17.60
C ARG A 177 8.53 -11.31 -16.55
N ARG A 178 8.37 -12.58 -16.20
CA ARG A 178 7.39 -13.08 -15.23
C ARG A 178 8.07 -13.26 -13.89
N ILE A 179 7.61 -12.55 -12.87
CA ILE A 179 8.24 -12.53 -11.55
C ILE A 179 7.25 -13.08 -10.53
N LEU A 180 7.68 -14.07 -9.75
CA LEU A 180 6.96 -14.62 -8.61
C LEU A 180 7.57 -14.10 -7.31
N ALA A 181 6.86 -13.27 -6.56
CA ALA A 181 7.29 -12.78 -5.26
C ALA A 181 6.55 -13.46 -4.10
N LEU A 182 7.27 -13.76 -3.02
CA LEU A 182 6.69 -14.38 -1.82
C LEU A 182 6.69 -13.41 -0.64
N ALA A 183 5.52 -13.18 -0.05
CA ALA A 183 5.37 -12.35 1.14
C ALA A 183 4.40 -12.96 2.15
N LEU A 184 4.51 -12.58 3.43
CA LEU A 184 3.58 -13.03 4.47
C LEU A 184 2.24 -12.29 4.44
N GLU A 185 2.17 -11.17 3.74
CA GLU A 185 1.03 -10.28 3.63
C GLU A 185 1.30 -9.26 2.52
N TRP A 186 0.24 -8.63 2.01
CA TRP A 186 0.31 -7.56 1.02
C TRP A 186 0.23 -6.17 1.69
N GLY A 187 -0.68 -6.03 2.66
CA GLY A 187 -0.76 -4.86 3.55
C GLY A 187 0.46 -4.69 4.45
N ALA A 188 0.61 -3.52 5.08
CA ALA A 188 1.76 -3.20 5.95
C ALA A 188 1.73 -3.89 7.34
N GLY A 189 0.91 -4.94 7.51
CA GLY A 189 0.35 -5.40 8.79
C GLY A 189 1.32 -5.94 9.85
N HIS A 190 2.54 -6.30 9.50
CA HIS A 190 3.53 -6.87 10.41
C HIS A 190 4.94 -6.32 10.17
N GLY A 191 5.15 -5.32 9.32
CA GLY A 191 6.40 -4.56 9.28
C GLY A 191 6.87 -4.11 7.89
N GLY A 192 8.08 -3.54 7.84
CA GLY A 192 8.62 -2.90 6.64
C GLY A 192 8.93 -3.84 5.47
N VAL A 193 9.06 -5.15 5.70
CA VAL A 193 9.32 -6.12 4.60
C VAL A 193 8.13 -6.19 3.65
N SER A 194 6.91 -6.22 4.17
CA SER A 194 5.67 -6.30 3.38
C SER A 194 5.46 -5.03 2.56
N THR A 195 5.63 -3.86 3.18
CA THR A 195 5.60 -2.56 2.50
C THR A 195 6.63 -2.50 1.39
N PHE A 196 7.88 -2.88 1.67
CA PHE A 196 8.94 -2.93 0.66
C PHE A 196 8.56 -3.85 -0.50
N ASN A 197 8.13 -5.08 -0.23
CA ASN A 197 7.81 -6.04 -1.27
C ASN A 197 6.66 -5.56 -2.15
N ARG A 198 5.62 -4.98 -1.55
CA ARG A 198 4.51 -4.38 -2.28
C ARG A 198 4.97 -3.27 -3.23
N MET A 199 5.76 -2.32 -2.72
CA MET A 199 6.27 -1.21 -3.53
C MET A 199 7.21 -1.69 -4.64
N LEU A 200 8.05 -2.69 -4.35
CA LEU A 200 8.92 -3.30 -5.35
C LEU A 200 8.11 -4.03 -6.44
N CYS A 201 7.09 -4.82 -6.05
CA CYS A 201 6.21 -5.52 -6.99
C CYS A 201 5.48 -4.54 -7.90
N GLN A 202 4.93 -3.47 -7.34
CA GLN A 202 4.30 -2.38 -8.10
C GLN A 202 5.28 -1.75 -9.09
N ALA A 203 6.51 -1.49 -8.67
CA ALA A 203 7.53 -0.89 -9.52
C ALA A 203 7.94 -1.83 -10.67
N LEU A 204 8.15 -3.12 -10.38
CA LEU A 204 8.44 -4.13 -11.40
C LEU A 204 7.30 -4.24 -12.41
N ALA A 205 6.04 -4.20 -11.96
CA ALA A 205 4.87 -4.20 -12.84
C ALA A 205 4.81 -2.93 -13.71
N ALA A 206 5.11 -1.77 -13.14
CA ALA A 206 5.18 -0.50 -13.88
C ALA A 206 6.31 -0.49 -14.94
N GLU A 207 7.39 -1.23 -14.71
CA GLU A 207 8.47 -1.47 -15.69
C GLU A 207 8.14 -2.59 -16.71
N GLY A 208 6.88 -3.05 -16.74
CA GLY A 208 6.38 -3.99 -17.73
C GLY A 208 6.56 -5.47 -17.39
N ALA A 209 7.00 -5.81 -16.17
CA ALA A 209 7.08 -7.21 -15.74
C ALA A 209 5.68 -7.77 -15.41
N GLY A 210 5.44 -9.04 -15.73
CA GLY A 210 4.28 -9.77 -15.25
C GLY A 210 4.51 -10.22 -13.80
N VAL A 211 3.98 -9.49 -12.84
CA VAL A 211 4.25 -9.74 -11.41
C VAL A 211 3.12 -10.53 -10.75
N TYR A 212 3.50 -11.66 -10.14
CA TYR A 212 2.65 -12.50 -9.31
C TYR A 212 3.18 -12.45 -7.89
N CYS A 213 2.33 -12.20 -6.91
CA CYS A 213 2.73 -12.20 -5.50
C CYS A 213 1.88 -13.21 -4.73
N VAL A 214 2.52 -14.12 -4.01
CA VAL A 214 1.83 -15.13 -3.20
C VAL A 214 1.85 -14.68 -1.74
N VAL A 215 0.67 -14.65 -1.12
CA VAL A 215 0.50 -14.33 0.30
C VAL A 215 -0.46 -15.33 0.95
N PRO A 216 -0.29 -15.69 2.24
CA PRO A 216 -1.12 -16.68 2.91
C PRO A 216 -2.62 -16.40 2.86
N ASN A 217 -3.03 -15.18 3.22
CA ASN A 217 -4.44 -14.82 3.38
C ASN A 217 -4.69 -13.37 2.93
N PRO A 218 -4.76 -13.10 1.62
CA PRO A 218 -5.06 -11.76 1.13
C PRO A 218 -6.50 -11.37 1.47
N THR A 219 -6.72 -10.13 1.88
CA THR A 219 -8.06 -9.56 1.99
C THR A 219 -8.59 -9.14 0.62
N VAL A 220 -9.90 -8.89 0.50
CA VAL A 220 -10.49 -8.33 -0.72
C VAL A 220 -9.83 -6.99 -1.10
N SER A 221 -9.56 -6.15 -0.09
CA SER A 221 -8.85 -4.88 -0.30
C SER A 221 -7.42 -5.09 -0.82
N ASP A 222 -6.72 -6.13 -0.38
CA ASP A 222 -5.38 -6.45 -0.88
C ASP A 222 -5.44 -6.87 -2.36
N LEU A 223 -6.41 -7.72 -2.72
CA LEU A 223 -6.61 -8.18 -4.10
C LEU A 223 -6.92 -7.00 -5.04
N ASP A 224 -7.82 -6.11 -4.62
CA ASP A 224 -8.20 -4.93 -5.41
C ASP A 224 -7.03 -3.95 -5.54
N HIS A 225 -6.31 -3.68 -4.45
CA HIS A 225 -5.12 -2.83 -4.51
C HIS A 225 -4.06 -3.42 -5.44
N ALA A 226 -3.73 -4.71 -5.30
CA ALA A 226 -2.75 -5.37 -6.16
C ALA A 226 -3.12 -5.30 -7.64
N ARG A 227 -4.39 -5.58 -7.97
CA ARG A 227 -4.90 -5.47 -9.35
C ARG A 227 -4.74 -4.05 -9.91
N ASN A 228 -5.05 -3.03 -9.10
CA ASN A 228 -4.94 -1.62 -9.52
C ASN A 228 -3.50 -1.18 -9.80
N VAL A 229 -2.51 -1.83 -9.19
CA VAL A 229 -1.08 -1.55 -9.40
C VAL A 229 -0.40 -2.55 -10.35
N GLY A 230 -1.19 -3.34 -11.10
CA GLY A 230 -0.67 -4.27 -12.12
C GLY A 230 -0.05 -5.54 -11.55
N VAL A 231 -0.32 -5.89 -10.29
CA VAL A 231 0.20 -7.09 -9.62
C VAL A 231 -0.92 -8.12 -9.44
N ARG A 232 -0.67 -9.37 -9.82
CA ARG A 232 -1.59 -10.48 -9.55
C ARG A 232 -1.28 -11.10 -8.19
N LEU A 233 -2.08 -10.75 -7.19
CA LEU A 233 -1.98 -11.32 -5.85
C LEU A 233 -2.70 -12.68 -5.80
N LEU A 234 -2.02 -13.69 -5.24
CA LEU A 234 -2.48 -15.07 -5.17
C LEU A 234 -2.53 -15.54 -3.71
N PRO A 235 -3.66 -16.10 -3.24
CA PRO A 235 -3.70 -16.74 -1.95
C PRO A 235 -2.84 -18.01 -1.96
N ALA A 236 -2.07 -18.24 -0.90
CA ALA A 236 -1.38 -19.52 -0.73
C ALA A 236 -2.40 -20.64 -0.49
N ARG A 237 -2.13 -21.83 -1.02
CA ARG A 237 -3.00 -22.99 -0.79
C ARG A 237 -3.01 -23.34 0.71
N PRO A 238 -4.18 -23.40 1.37
CA PRO A 238 -4.25 -23.79 2.78
C PRO A 238 -3.65 -25.18 3.01
N VAL A 239 -3.01 -25.35 4.17
CA VAL A 239 -2.52 -26.64 4.65
C VAL A 239 -3.04 -26.82 6.08
N PRO A 240 -3.81 -27.87 6.37
CA PRO A 240 -4.29 -28.13 7.72
C PRO A 240 -3.13 -28.12 8.73
N GLY A 241 -3.24 -27.29 9.77
CA GLY A 241 -2.22 -27.16 10.82
C GLY A 241 -1.08 -26.18 10.51
N ALA A 242 -0.82 -25.84 9.25
CA ALA A 242 0.27 -24.94 8.89
C ALA A 242 -0.16 -23.47 8.88
N ARG A 243 0.76 -22.55 9.20
CA ARG A 243 0.48 -21.10 9.24
C ARG A 243 1.66 -20.26 8.72
N GLY A 244 1.36 -19.01 8.36
CA GLY A 244 2.39 -18.01 8.03
C GLY A 244 3.30 -18.44 6.87
N ARG A 245 4.60 -18.58 7.14
CA ARG A 245 5.58 -18.97 6.11
C ARG A 245 5.44 -20.43 5.64
N GLU A 246 4.85 -21.30 6.44
CA GLU A 246 4.78 -22.74 6.13
C GLU A 246 3.88 -23.01 4.94
N VAL A 247 2.77 -22.27 4.80
CA VAL A 247 1.86 -22.41 3.65
C VAL A 247 2.49 -21.90 2.35
N LEU A 248 3.53 -21.07 2.43
CA LEU A 248 4.27 -20.58 1.26
C LEU A 248 5.23 -21.62 0.68
N MET A 249 5.43 -22.78 1.33
CA MET A 249 6.26 -23.87 0.79
C MET A 249 5.55 -24.63 -0.34
N ARG A 250 4.25 -24.45 -0.52
CA ARG A 250 3.51 -25.13 -1.59
C ARG A 250 3.62 -24.37 -2.90
N VAL A 251 3.66 -25.13 -3.99
CA VAL A 251 3.53 -24.57 -5.34
C VAL A 251 2.27 -23.67 -5.41
N PRO A 252 2.42 -22.41 -5.86
CA PRO A 252 1.31 -21.49 -5.98
C PRO A 252 0.42 -21.83 -7.17
N ASP A 253 -0.86 -21.44 -7.07
CA ASP A 253 -1.86 -21.52 -8.14
C ASP A 253 -1.62 -20.44 -9.21
N LEU A 254 -0.55 -20.61 -9.99
CA LEU A 254 -0.32 -19.77 -11.17
C LEU A 254 -1.33 -20.12 -12.29
N PRO A 255 -1.70 -19.15 -13.14
CA PRO A 255 -2.56 -19.43 -14.30
C PRO A 255 -1.90 -20.43 -15.25
N ASP A 256 -2.74 -21.19 -15.97
CA ASP A 256 -2.27 -22.19 -16.92
C ASP A 256 -1.29 -21.58 -17.94
N GLY A 257 -0.15 -22.26 -18.12
CA GLY A 257 0.92 -21.83 -19.03
C GLY A 257 1.84 -20.72 -18.49
N VAL A 258 1.64 -20.24 -17.27
CA VAL A 258 2.53 -19.27 -16.63
C VAL A 258 3.66 -19.97 -15.89
N THR A 259 4.88 -19.80 -16.40
CA THR A 259 6.13 -20.13 -15.73
C THR A 259 6.87 -18.85 -15.34
N PRO A 260 7.29 -18.68 -14.07
CA PRO A 260 8.11 -17.54 -13.66
C PRO A 260 9.52 -17.60 -14.26
N ASP A 261 10.04 -16.45 -14.67
CA ASP A 261 11.45 -16.26 -15.02
C ASP A 261 12.31 -15.98 -13.77
N ALA A 262 11.69 -15.51 -12.69
CA ALA A 262 12.36 -15.24 -11.43
C ALA A 262 11.46 -15.47 -10.21
N VAL A 263 12.07 -15.87 -9.10
CA VAL A 263 11.44 -15.99 -7.77
C VAL A 263 12.12 -15.04 -6.79
N ILE A 264 11.34 -14.09 -6.23
CA ILE A 264 11.79 -13.15 -5.20
C ILE A 264 11.40 -13.66 -3.82
N ALA A 265 12.40 -13.74 -2.93
CA ALA A 265 12.22 -14.11 -1.53
C ALA A 265 13.04 -13.21 -0.60
N HIS A 266 12.58 -13.09 0.65
CA HIS A 266 13.06 -12.09 1.60
C HIS A 266 13.63 -12.73 2.86
N ASP A 267 14.94 -12.53 3.06
CA ASP A 267 15.66 -12.83 4.29
C ASP A 267 15.29 -14.24 4.84
N HIS A 268 15.35 -14.46 6.13
CA HIS A 268 14.87 -15.67 6.77
C HIS A 268 13.33 -15.83 6.77
N VAL A 269 12.59 -14.83 6.29
CA VAL A 269 11.12 -14.78 6.39
C VAL A 269 10.50 -15.65 5.31
N THR A 270 10.82 -15.37 4.04
CA THR A 270 10.36 -16.14 2.88
C THR A 270 11.50 -16.81 2.11
N GLY A 271 12.75 -16.69 2.58
CA GLY A 271 13.93 -17.29 1.95
C GLY A 271 13.85 -18.80 1.72
N ALA A 272 13.47 -19.56 2.75
CA ALA A 272 13.31 -21.02 2.64
C ALA A 272 12.13 -21.43 1.72
N PRO A 273 10.93 -20.84 1.84
CA PRO A 273 9.86 -21.02 0.84
C PRO A 273 10.28 -20.71 -0.59
N GLY A 274 11.02 -19.61 -0.80
CA GLY A 274 11.50 -19.22 -2.12
C GLY A 274 12.55 -20.17 -2.68
N LEU A 275 13.35 -20.79 -1.82
CA LEU A 275 14.29 -21.84 -2.22
C LEU A 275 13.55 -23.08 -2.71
N SER A 276 12.68 -23.66 -1.87
CA SER A 276 11.93 -24.87 -2.23
C SER A 276 11.05 -24.67 -3.47
N ILE A 277 10.34 -23.54 -3.58
CA ILE A 277 9.54 -23.24 -4.78
C ILE A 277 10.41 -23.18 -6.05
N ALA A 278 11.56 -22.53 -5.98
CA ALA A 278 12.43 -22.41 -7.15
C ALA A 278 13.05 -23.77 -7.53
N GLU A 279 13.59 -24.51 -6.56
CA GLU A 279 14.26 -25.79 -6.82
C GLU A 279 13.29 -26.88 -7.29
N ASP A 280 12.16 -27.04 -6.60
CA ASP A 280 11.27 -28.19 -6.79
C ASP A 280 10.28 -27.98 -7.96
N HIS A 281 9.98 -26.73 -8.32
CA HIS A 281 8.89 -26.41 -9.24
C HIS A 281 9.27 -25.50 -10.39
N TYR A 282 10.24 -24.61 -10.21
CA TYR A 282 10.66 -23.65 -11.24
C TYR A 282 12.19 -23.62 -11.40
N PRO A 283 12.85 -24.76 -11.72
CA PRO A 283 14.31 -24.86 -11.71
C PRO A 283 15.03 -23.96 -12.73
N SER A 284 14.30 -23.47 -13.74
CA SER A 284 14.81 -22.49 -14.71
C SER A 284 14.67 -21.03 -14.24
N ALA A 285 13.91 -20.77 -13.17
CA ALA A 285 13.68 -19.42 -12.68
C ALA A 285 14.90 -18.92 -11.90
N SER A 286 15.29 -17.67 -12.16
CA SER A 286 16.36 -17.04 -11.38
C SER A 286 15.88 -16.74 -9.96
N ARG A 287 16.60 -17.24 -8.96
CA ARG A 287 16.25 -17.01 -7.56
C ARG A 287 16.92 -15.75 -7.03
N ILE A 288 16.12 -14.78 -6.61
CA ILE A 288 16.56 -13.48 -6.08
C ILE A 288 16.32 -13.46 -4.58
N HIS A 289 17.40 -13.33 -3.82
CA HIS A 289 17.32 -13.29 -2.36
C HIS A 289 17.59 -11.89 -1.82
N ILE A 290 16.57 -11.25 -1.23
CA ILE A 290 16.65 -9.87 -0.74
C ILE A 290 16.85 -9.85 0.77
N LEU A 291 17.92 -9.24 1.24
CA LEU A 291 18.22 -9.04 2.66
C LEU A 291 17.50 -7.81 3.20
N HIS A 292 16.85 -7.96 4.36
CA HIS A 292 16.09 -6.89 5.02
C HIS A 292 16.60 -6.54 6.42
N THR A 293 17.38 -7.43 7.03
CA THR A 293 17.89 -7.26 8.39
C THR A 293 19.40 -7.48 8.46
N ALA A 294 20.07 -6.71 9.31
CA ALA A 294 21.47 -6.94 9.68
C ALA A 294 21.48 -7.68 11.02
N ALA A 295 21.53 -9.01 10.98
CA ALA A 295 21.45 -9.85 12.18
C ALA A 295 22.56 -9.53 13.19
N GLU A 296 23.77 -9.24 12.70
CA GLU A 296 24.95 -8.85 13.47
C GLU A 296 24.78 -7.56 14.28
N HIS A 297 23.80 -6.73 13.92
CA HIS A 297 23.42 -5.58 14.72
C HIS A 297 22.16 -5.89 15.55
N LEU A 298 21.17 -6.56 14.97
CA LEU A 298 19.85 -6.74 15.57
C LEU A 298 19.83 -7.65 16.80
N GLU A 299 20.55 -8.77 16.77
CA GLU A 299 20.38 -9.86 17.75
C GLU A 299 20.86 -9.47 19.16
N TRP A 300 21.73 -8.46 19.29
CA TRP A 300 22.21 -7.90 20.56
C TRP A 300 21.17 -7.04 21.29
N HIS A 301 20.18 -6.53 20.56
CA HIS A 301 19.15 -5.64 21.11
C HIS A 301 17.82 -6.34 21.37
N ARG A 302 17.71 -7.64 21.04
CA ARG A 302 16.56 -8.45 21.42
C ARG A 302 16.61 -8.73 22.92
N THR A 303 15.60 -8.28 23.64
CA THR A 303 15.36 -8.65 25.04
C THR A 303 14.71 -10.03 25.09
N ASP A 304 14.96 -10.80 26.16
CA ASP A 304 14.73 -12.25 26.36
C ASP A 304 13.34 -12.85 26.04
N GLN A 305 12.41 -12.08 25.48
CA GLN A 305 11.15 -12.57 24.92
C GLN A 305 11.36 -13.04 23.47
N ASN A 306 12.17 -14.08 23.28
CA ASN A 306 12.02 -14.87 22.06
C ASN A 306 10.79 -15.75 22.24
N ASP A 307 9.70 -15.44 21.53
CA ASP A 307 8.51 -16.30 21.43
C ASP A 307 8.84 -17.65 20.73
N ASP A 308 10.04 -17.77 20.18
CA ASP A 308 10.54 -18.96 19.49
C ASP A 308 11.48 -19.73 20.42
N ALA A 309 10.93 -20.74 21.11
CA ALA A 309 11.63 -21.57 22.08
C ALA A 309 12.83 -22.35 21.50
N GLU A 310 12.94 -22.43 20.17
CA GLU A 310 14.02 -23.11 19.46
C GLU A 310 15.24 -22.21 19.19
N LEU A 311 15.14 -20.89 19.41
CA LEU A 311 16.26 -19.99 19.18
C LEU A 311 17.26 -20.02 20.36
N PRO A 312 18.57 -20.05 20.08
CA PRO A 312 19.59 -19.91 21.11
C PRO A 312 19.39 -18.68 22.00
N ARG A 313 19.66 -18.82 23.30
CA ARG A 313 19.62 -17.70 24.26
C ARG A 313 20.79 -16.74 24.07
N ASP A 314 21.94 -17.23 23.63
CA ASP A 314 23.11 -16.41 23.36
C ASP A 314 22.93 -15.60 22.04
N ALA A 315 23.30 -14.32 22.08
CA ALA A 315 23.16 -13.43 20.92
C ALA A 315 24.16 -13.78 19.81
N GLY A 316 25.38 -14.16 20.15
CA GLY A 316 26.40 -14.59 19.20
C GLY A 316 25.99 -15.84 18.45
N GLU A 317 25.45 -16.85 19.16
CA GLU A 317 24.91 -18.07 18.54
C GLU A 317 23.73 -17.78 17.60
N ARG A 318 22.84 -16.84 17.95
CA ARG A 318 21.77 -16.40 17.04
C ARG A 318 22.33 -15.73 15.78
N VAL A 319 23.34 -14.87 15.92
CA VAL A 319 24.01 -14.22 14.78
C VAL A 319 24.64 -15.27 13.88
N ASP A 320 25.41 -16.22 14.45
CA ASP A 320 26.06 -17.28 13.66
C ASP A 320 25.03 -18.15 12.92
N ARG A 321 23.94 -18.54 13.59
CA ARG A 321 22.83 -19.26 12.94
C ARG A 321 22.21 -18.48 11.79
N ARG A 322 21.97 -17.17 11.97
CA ARG A 322 21.41 -16.30 10.91
C ARG A 322 22.36 -16.16 9.73
N PHE A 323 23.66 -16.03 9.98
CA PHE A 323 24.66 -16.02 8.90
C PHE A 323 24.79 -17.37 8.21
N GLY A 324 24.69 -18.49 8.94
CA GLY A 324 24.63 -19.83 8.35
C GLY A 324 23.48 -19.95 7.35
N ILE A 325 22.27 -19.55 7.76
CA ILE A 325 21.08 -19.54 6.89
C ILE A 325 21.28 -18.58 5.71
N LEU A 326 21.77 -17.36 5.93
CA LEU A 326 22.03 -16.39 4.87
C LEU A 326 23.00 -16.95 3.82
N ARG A 327 24.09 -17.61 4.24
CA ARG A 327 25.09 -18.18 3.34
C ARG A 327 24.54 -19.35 2.53
N GLN A 328 23.75 -20.23 3.17
CA GLN A 328 23.06 -21.32 2.48
C GLN A 328 22.10 -20.78 1.43
N LEU A 329 21.25 -19.83 1.83
CA LEU A 329 20.36 -19.17 0.89
C LEU A 329 21.17 -18.44 -0.20
N ALA A 330 22.24 -17.73 0.11
CA ALA A 330 23.00 -17.00 -0.90
C ALA A 330 23.64 -17.90 -1.98
N ARG A 331 24.07 -19.12 -1.63
CA ARG A 331 24.64 -20.10 -2.58
C ARG A 331 23.64 -20.55 -3.62
N GLU A 332 22.41 -20.78 -3.21
CA GLU A 332 21.34 -21.20 -4.12
C GLU A 332 20.66 -19.99 -4.78
N ALA A 333 21.16 -18.76 -4.61
CA ALA A 333 20.64 -17.57 -5.27
C ALA A 333 21.34 -17.35 -6.60
N SER A 334 20.60 -16.98 -7.64
CA SER A 334 21.19 -16.39 -8.85
C SER A 334 21.95 -15.10 -8.50
N PHE A 335 21.37 -14.29 -7.61
CA PHE A 335 22.07 -13.21 -6.93
C PHE A 335 21.33 -12.78 -5.67
N THR A 336 22.05 -12.08 -4.80
CA THR A 336 21.51 -11.50 -3.57
C THR A 336 21.37 -9.99 -3.72
N VAL A 337 20.46 -9.39 -2.95
CA VAL A 337 20.15 -7.96 -3.01
C VAL A 337 20.22 -7.35 -1.62
N GLY A 338 20.99 -6.29 -1.46
CA GLY A 338 21.05 -5.46 -0.27
C GLY A 338 20.18 -4.21 -0.41
N VAL A 339 19.22 -4.03 0.49
CA VAL A 339 18.32 -2.86 0.50
C VAL A 339 18.99 -1.69 1.24
N GLY A 340 19.43 -0.70 0.47
CA GLY A 340 20.16 0.45 0.98
C GLY A 340 21.64 0.16 1.25
N PRO A 341 22.42 1.23 1.51
CA PRO A 341 23.87 1.14 1.68
C PRO A 341 24.30 0.28 2.88
N GLN A 342 23.50 0.26 3.95
CA GLN A 342 23.82 -0.53 5.15
C GLN A 342 23.74 -2.03 4.89
N LEU A 343 22.60 -2.50 4.38
CA LEU A 343 22.39 -3.92 4.14
C LEU A 343 23.24 -4.43 2.97
N HIS A 344 23.52 -3.59 1.97
CA HIS A 344 24.47 -3.94 0.91
C HIS A 344 25.89 -4.16 1.46
N ALA A 345 26.37 -3.27 2.34
CA ALA A 345 27.66 -3.44 2.98
C ALA A 345 27.72 -4.69 3.89
N SER A 346 26.67 -4.92 4.69
CA SER A 346 26.54 -6.13 5.52
C SER A 346 26.59 -7.40 4.66
N LEU A 347 25.85 -7.43 3.56
CA LEU A 347 25.78 -8.57 2.65
C LEU A 347 27.12 -8.83 1.95
N ARG A 348 27.79 -7.77 1.47
CA ARG A 348 29.15 -7.86 0.93
C ARG A 348 30.15 -8.39 1.96
N SER A 349 30.05 -7.96 3.20
CA SER A 349 30.93 -8.45 4.27
C SER A 349 30.65 -9.91 4.62
N ALA A 350 29.38 -10.30 4.68
CA ALA A 350 28.97 -11.64 5.10
C ALA A 350 29.25 -12.73 4.05
N LEU A 351 29.19 -12.35 2.76
CA LEU A 351 29.42 -13.24 1.62
C LEU A 351 30.82 -13.07 1.00
N GLY A 352 31.52 -11.99 1.34
CA GLY A 352 32.85 -11.69 0.87
C GLY A 352 33.84 -12.81 1.23
N GLY A 353 34.61 -13.24 0.23
CA GLY A 353 35.60 -14.32 0.39
C GLY A 353 35.03 -15.74 0.22
N ILE A 354 33.73 -15.90 -0.05
CA ILE A 354 33.16 -17.20 -0.44
C ILE A 354 33.32 -17.35 -1.97
N PRO A 355 34.12 -18.32 -2.46
CA PRO A 355 34.31 -18.50 -3.90
C PRO A 355 33.00 -18.86 -4.60
N GLY A 356 32.79 -18.30 -5.80
CA GLY A 356 31.66 -18.64 -6.67
C GLY A 356 30.35 -17.89 -6.39
N LEU A 357 30.28 -17.04 -5.35
CA LEU A 357 29.11 -16.19 -5.14
C LEU A 357 29.19 -14.91 -5.98
N ALA A 358 28.08 -14.57 -6.64
CA ALA A 358 27.94 -13.31 -7.37
C ALA A 358 27.96 -12.10 -6.42
N GLU A 359 28.51 -10.99 -6.90
CA GLU A 359 28.51 -9.73 -6.16
C GLU A 359 27.06 -9.27 -5.88
N PRO A 360 26.71 -8.98 -4.61
CA PRO A 360 25.38 -8.54 -4.25
C PRO A 360 24.96 -7.27 -4.99
N LEU A 361 23.71 -7.25 -5.47
CA LEU A 361 23.11 -6.07 -6.07
C LEU A 361 22.70 -5.08 -4.97
N HIS A 362 23.03 -3.80 -5.15
CA HIS A 362 22.51 -2.72 -4.30
C HIS A 362 21.28 -2.12 -4.96
N ILE A 363 20.17 -2.03 -4.21
CA ILE A 363 19.02 -1.20 -4.56
C ILE A 363 18.65 -0.27 -3.40
N ASP A 364 18.18 0.92 -3.71
CA ASP A 364 17.60 1.84 -2.72
C ASP A 364 16.08 1.90 -2.93
N PRO A 365 15.26 1.81 -1.87
CA PRO A 365 13.85 2.17 -1.94
C PRO A 365 13.65 3.57 -2.53
N GLY A 366 12.60 3.71 -3.34
CA GLY A 366 12.26 4.95 -4.01
C GLY A 366 11.51 5.96 -3.14
N PHE A 367 11.66 7.23 -3.50
CA PHE A 367 10.98 8.38 -2.90
C PHE A 367 9.99 8.99 -3.89
N ASP A 368 9.36 8.15 -4.72
CA ASP A 368 8.47 8.57 -5.79
C ASP A 368 7.30 9.39 -5.23
N VAL A 369 7.07 10.52 -5.87
CA VAL A 369 6.02 11.46 -5.53
C VAL A 369 5.04 11.51 -6.71
N PRO A 370 3.73 11.29 -6.50
CA PRO A 370 2.74 11.48 -7.55
C PRO A 370 2.79 12.91 -8.11
N ALA A 371 2.66 13.07 -9.43
CA ALA A 371 2.88 14.33 -10.17
C ALA A 371 2.02 15.54 -9.72
N PHE A 372 1.04 15.33 -8.84
CA PHE A 372 0.13 16.35 -8.32
C PHE A 372 -0.01 16.33 -6.79
N GLU A 373 0.85 15.60 -6.08
CA GLU A 373 0.83 15.58 -4.61
C GLU A 373 1.38 16.90 -4.07
N PRO A 374 0.55 17.72 -3.39
CA PRO A 374 0.95 19.05 -2.96
C PRO A 374 2.08 18.98 -1.92
N VAL A 375 2.94 20.01 -1.92
CA VAL A 375 3.82 20.25 -0.79
C VAL A 375 2.95 20.68 0.38
N ILE A 376 3.11 20.00 1.52
CA ILE A 376 2.39 20.33 2.75
C ILE A 376 3.18 21.34 3.59
N GLY A 377 2.45 22.19 4.31
CA GLY A 377 3.01 23.06 5.35
C GLY A 377 2.85 22.46 6.75
N PRO A 378 3.33 23.17 7.78
CA PRO A 378 3.09 22.79 9.17
C PRO A 378 1.59 22.59 9.46
N PRO A 379 1.21 21.58 10.29
CA PRO A 379 -0.17 21.43 10.72
C PRO A 379 -0.69 22.69 11.42
N GLU A 380 -1.94 23.08 11.12
CA GLU A 380 -2.60 24.19 11.82
C GLU A 380 -3.01 23.76 13.24
N GLY A 381 -2.81 24.65 14.22
CA GLY A 381 -3.28 24.48 15.58
C GLY A 381 -2.21 24.75 16.64
N PRO A 382 -2.61 24.75 17.94
CA PRO A 382 -1.70 25.10 19.02
C PRO A 382 -0.78 23.95 19.48
N ILE A 383 -1.02 22.72 19.00
CA ILE A 383 -0.29 21.52 19.44
C ILE A 383 0.68 21.08 18.34
N SER A 384 1.97 21.05 18.66
CA SER A 384 3.00 20.48 17.79
C SER A 384 3.07 18.97 18.00
N GLN A 385 2.65 18.19 16.99
CA GLN A 385 2.62 16.73 17.09
C GLN A 385 3.92 16.10 16.59
N VAL A 386 4.66 15.45 17.49
CA VAL A 386 5.83 14.62 17.18
C VAL A 386 5.39 13.17 17.06
N LEU A 387 5.69 12.53 15.92
CA LEU A 387 5.34 11.14 15.65
C LEU A 387 6.55 10.23 15.79
N ILE A 388 6.35 9.11 16.48
CA ILE A 388 7.19 7.92 16.35
C ILE A 388 6.28 6.75 15.97
N MET A 389 6.67 6.00 14.94
CA MET A 389 5.90 4.85 14.48
C MET A 389 6.76 3.63 14.17
N GLY A 390 6.15 2.45 14.31
CA GLY A 390 6.78 1.17 14.02
C GLY A 390 6.33 0.12 15.02
N ARG A 391 7.03 -1.02 15.06
CA ARG A 391 6.70 -2.10 16.00
C ARG A 391 7.16 -1.75 17.42
N LEU A 392 6.32 -1.07 18.21
CA LEU A 392 6.70 -0.52 19.52
C LEU A 392 6.80 -1.57 20.63
N LYS A 393 6.51 -2.84 20.34
CA LYS A 393 6.93 -3.96 21.21
C LYS A 393 8.46 -4.00 21.34
N ASP A 394 9.16 -3.62 20.27
CA ASP A 394 10.62 -3.53 20.18
C ASP A 394 11.10 -2.11 20.50
N TYR A 395 10.47 -1.43 21.46
CA TYR A 395 10.69 -0.01 21.77
C TYR A 395 12.17 0.34 21.99
N LYS A 396 12.99 -0.59 22.51
CA LYS A 396 14.44 -0.39 22.68
C LYS A 396 15.14 -0.32 21.32
N ILE A 397 14.83 -1.22 20.40
CA ILE A 397 15.37 -1.19 19.03
C ILE A 397 14.90 0.09 18.32
N LYS A 398 13.63 0.47 18.50
CA LYS A 398 13.03 1.66 17.88
C LYS A 398 13.41 2.99 18.55
N GLY A 399 14.16 2.96 19.66
CA GLY A 399 14.64 4.16 20.35
C GLY A 399 13.54 5.03 20.96
N LEU A 400 12.42 4.43 21.37
CA LEU A 400 11.32 5.19 21.97
C LEU A 400 11.73 5.91 23.27
N ASP A 401 12.66 5.33 24.01
CA ASP A 401 13.27 5.94 25.19
C ASP A 401 14.13 7.16 24.83
N ILE A 402 14.87 7.11 23.71
CA ILE A 402 15.61 8.27 23.16
C ILE A 402 14.61 9.35 22.76
N ALA A 403 13.56 9.01 22.01
CA ALA A 403 12.53 9.97 21.59
C ALA A 403 11.87 10.68 22.78
N ALA A 404 11.45 9.93 23.80
CA ALA A 404 10.78 10.48 24.98
C ALA A 404 11.68 11.45 25.77
N ARG A 405 12.93 11.05 26.02
CA ARG A 405 13.92 11.88 26.74
C ARG A 405 14.34 13.11 25.94
N ALA A 406 14.56 12.94 24.63
CA ALA A 406 14.98 14.03 23.76
C ALA A 406 13.85 15.06 23.56
N LEU A 407 12.59 14.62 23.49
CA LEU A 407 11.45 15.53 23.43
C LEU A 407 11.32 16.36 24.70
N ALA A 408 11.49 15.74 25.88
CA ALA A 408 11.50 16.46 27.14
C ALA A 408 12.63 17.51 27.19
N TYR A 409 13.85 17.12 26.79
CA TYR A 409 14.98 18.03 26.67
C TYR A 409 14.69 19.19 25.71
N ALA A 410 14.05 18.91 24.57
CA ALA A 410 13.68 19.91 23.58
C ALA A 410 12.68 20.93 24.13
N ILE A 411 11.69 20.47 24.90
CA ILE A 411 10.71 21.33 25.57
C ILE A 411 11.42 22.30 26.52
N ASP A 412 12.35 21.80 27.34
CA ASP A 412 13.11 22.62 28.29
C ASP A 412 13.99 23.67 27.59
N VAL A 413 14.78 23.24 26.62
CA VAL A 413 15.72 24.14 25.91
C VAL A 413 14.99 25.16 25.05
N ALA A 414 13.87 24.79 24.44
CA ALA A 414 13.08 25.70 23.62
C ALA A 414 12.14 26.61 24.44
N GLY A 415 12.00 26.36 25.75
CA GLY A 415 11.06 27.10 26.62
C GLY A 415 9.60 26.90 26.22
N LEU A 416 9.25 25.70 25.73
CA LEU A 416 7.89 25.36 25.30
C LEU A 416 7.04 24.94 26.51
N ASP A 417 5.73 25.16 26.42
CA ASP A 417 4.79 24.57 27.37
C ASP A 417 4.64 23.06 27.09
N GLU A 418 4.68 22.22 28.13
CA GLU A 418 4.49 20.78 28.02
C GLU A 418 3.17 20.43 27.31
N SER A 419 2.13 21.24 27.52
CA SER A 419 0.80 21.04 26.92
C SER A 419 0.72 21.42 25.43
N SER A 420 1.71 22.18 24.92
CA SER A 420 1.80 22.60 23.52
C SER A 420 2.44 21.57 22.60
N VAL A 421 2.88 20.43 23.14
CA VAL A 421 3.59 19.38 22.41
C VAL A 421 2.94 18.03 22.69
N ARG A 422 2.69 17.25 21.63
CA ARG A 422 2.17 15.89 21.72
C ARG A 422 3.17 14.88 21.16
N LEU A 423 3.40 13.79 21.88
CA LEU A 423 4.07 12.59 21.37
C LEU A 423 3.04 11.53 20.96
N LEU A 424 2.82 11.38 19.65
CA LEU A 424 2.04 10.30 19.06
C LEU A 424 2.93 9.08 18.84
N ALA A 425 2.63 7.98 19.52
CA ALA A 425 3.37 6.72 19.41
C ALA A 425 2.51 5.64 18.74
N ARG A 426 2.71 5.42 17.43
CA ARG A 426 1.89 4.49 16.63
C ARG A 426 2.55 3.12 16.52
N GLY A 427 1.79 2.07 16.86
CA GLY A 427 2.25 0.68 16.74
C GLY A 427 2.50 -0.02 18.07
N ALA A 428 1.79 0.43 19.13
CA ALA A 428 1.71 -0.32 20.38
C ALA A 428 1.07 -1.70 20.14
N PRO A 429 1.54 -2.76 20.83
CA PRO A 429 0.79 -4.00 20.94
C PRO A 429 -0.64 -3.74 21.40
N ARG A 430 -1.60 -4.52 20.87
CA ARG A 430 -3.00 -4.40 21.31
C ARG A 430 -3.09 -4.69 22.81
N GLY A 431 -3.75 -3.80 23.55
CA GLY A 431 -3.91 -3.91 25.00
C GLY A 431 -2.74 -3.35 25.83
N SER A 432 -1.66 -2.83 25.23
CA SER A 432 -0.51 -2.29 25.99
C SER A 432 -0.34 -0.76 25.91
N SER A 433 -1.29 -0.04 25.31
CA SER A 433 -1.19 1.42 25.12
C SER A 433 -1.05 2.20 26.43
N GLU A 434 -1.75 1.79 27.49
CA GLU A 434 -1.66 2.44 28.82
C GLU A 434 -0.27 2.24 29.45
N GLU A 435 0.25 1.01 29.41
CA GLU A 435 1.59 0.69 29.91
C GLU A 435 2.65 1.47 29.15
N LEU A 436 2.52 1.53 27.82
CA LEU A 436 3.44 2.28 26.96
C LEU A 436 3.38 3.78 27.27
N ARG A 437 2.18 4.33 27.53
CA ARG A 437 2.01 5.73 27.94
C ARG A 437 2.74 6.03 29.24
N ALA A 438 2.52 5.21 30.27
CA ALA A 438 3.17 5.38 31.58
C ALA A 438 4.70 5.31 31.46
N ARG A 439 5.20 4.42 30.59
CA ARG A 439 6.62 4.25 30.32
C ARG A 439 7.24 5.47 29.63
N ILE A 440 6.57 6.01 28.61
CA ILE A 440 7.00 7.24 27.91
C ILE A 440 7.05 8.41 28.89
N LEU A 441 6.00 8.61 29.69
CA LEU A 441 5.96 9.68 30.71
C LEU A 441 7.11 9.53 31.70
N LYS A 442 7.35 8.31 32.20
CA LYS A 442 8.49 8.02 33.09
C LYS A 442 9.84 8.37 32.46
N TRP A 443 10.06 8.03 31.19
CA TRP A 443 11.31 8.37 30.51
C TRP A 443 11.47 9.87 30.25
N SER A 444 10.38 10.54 29.89
CA SER A 444 10.39 11.99 29.64
C SER A 444 10.64 12.80 30.92
N GLY A 445 10.21 12.31 32.09
CA GLY A 445 10.22 13.11 33.32
C GLY A 445 9.21 14.27 33.30
N LYS A 446 8.31 14.30 32.30
CA LYS A 446 7.35 15.37 32.02
C LYS A 446 5.92 14.86 32.24
N PRO A 447 5.34 14.98 33.45
CA PRO A 447 4.05 14.39 33.76
C PRO A 447 2.88 15.05 33.00
N SER A 448 3.05 16.30 32.55
CA SER A 448 2.03 17.04 31.80
C SER A 448 2.19 16.94 30.28
N LEU A 449 3.21 16.22 29.79
CA LEU A 449 3.38 15.94 28.37
C LEU A 449 2.18 15.16 27.82
N ASP A 450 1.61 15.64 26.72
CA ASP A 450 0.57 14.91 26.01
C ASP A 450 1.18 13.72 25.27
N VAL A 451 0.84 12.51 25.71
CA VAL A 451 1.33 11.26 25.13
C VAL A 451 0.14 10.42 24.66
N LEU A 452 0.12 10.12 23.36
CA LEU A 452 -0.93 9.36 22.70
C LEU A 452 -0.36 8.09 22.06
N PRO A 453 -0.31 6.95 22.77
CA PRO A 453 0.05 5.68 22.16
C PRO A 453 -1.17 5.06 21.47
N LEU A 454 -1.03 4.75 20.18
CA LEU A 454 -2.06 4.08 19.41
C LEU A 454 -1.63 2.66 19.03
N PRO A 455 -2.57 1.70 19.04
CA PRO A 455 -2.30 0.39 18.50
C PRO A 455 -1.86 0.44 17.04
N PHE A 456 -1.16 -0.61 16.64
CA PHE A 456 -0.84 -0.85 15.25
C PHE A 456 -2.09 -0.97 14.36
N THR A 457 -1.99 -0.50 13.10
CA THR A 457 -3.05 -0.59 12.09
C THR A 457 -2.47 -1.00 10.72
N ASN A 458 -3.26 -1.71 9.92
CA ASN A 458 -2.95 -2.07 8.52
C ASN A 458 -3.53 -1.06 7.53
N ASP A 459 -4.19 -0.02 8.04
CA ASP A 459 -4.80 1.03 7.25
C ASP A 459 -3.72 2.05 6.86
N ASP A 460 -3.24 1.92 5.62
CA ASP A 460 -2.21 2.79 5.04
C ASP A 460 -2.67 4.26 5.01
N GLU A 461 -3.95 4.54 4.75
CA GLU A 461 -4.46 5.92 4.78
C GLU A 461 -4.39 6.50 6.19
N ALA A 462 -4.75 5.73 7.22
CA ALA A 462 -4.65 6.15 8.60
C ALA A 462 -3.19 6.36 9.06
N LEU A 463 -2.24 5.55 8.57
CA LEU A 463 -0.82 5.74 8.84
C LEU A 463 -0.29 7.02 8.18
N MET A 464 -0.60 7.21 6.89
CA MET A 464 -0.19 8.41 6.16
C MET A 464 -0.86 9.67 6.70
N LEU A 465 -2.08 9.58 7.23
CA LEU A 465 -2.72 10.68 7.94
C LEU A 465 -1.96 11.05 9.21
N ASN A 466 -1.49 10.07 9.99
CA ASN A 466 -0.66 10.36 11.16
C ASN A 466 0.65 11.07 10.78
N VAL A 467 1.28 10.67 9.68
CA VAL A 467 2.47 11.35 9.15
C VAL A 467 2.12 12.79 8.76
N ARG A 468 1.10 13.00 7.91
CA ARG A 468 0.68 14.33 7.42
C ARG A 468 0.26 15.29 8.54
N GLN A 469 -0.28 14.79 9.64
CA GLN A 469 -0.71 15.59 10.79
C GLN A 469 0.42 15.91 11.78
N SER A 470 1.65 15.46 11.52
CA SER A 470 2.78 15.68 12.41
C SER A 470 3.66 16.84 11.98
N SER A 471 4.12 17.60 12.98
CA SER A 471 5.15 18.63 12.82
C SER A 471 6.55 18.03 12.61
N LEU A 472 6.76 16.81 13.11
CA LEU A 472 8.04 16.11 13.07
C LEU A 472 7.85 14.60 13.20
N VAL A 473 8.58 13.83 12.40
CA VAL A 473 8.73 12.38 12.55
C VAL A 473 10.11 12.05 13.14
N LEU A 474 10.14 11.18 14.14
CA LEU A 474 11.37 10.68 14.76
C LEU A 474 11.59 9.21 14.40
N MET A 475 12.81 8.89 13.94
CA MET A 475 13.26 7.52 13.73
C MET A 475 14.60 7.25 14.45
N PRO A 476 14.64 7.30 15.80
CA PRO A 476 15.85 7.13 16.61
C PRO A 476 16.24 5.66 16.81
N SER A 477 16.06 4.82 15.78
CA SER A 477 16.28 3.39 15.91
C SER A 477 17.75 3.09 16.17
N ARG A 478 18.05 2.28 17.20
CA ARG A 478 19.39 1.76 17.50
C ARG A 478 19.90 0.88 16.37
N VAL A 479 19.00 0.07 15.83
CA VAL A 479 19.22 -0.81 14.69
C VAL A 479 18.03 -0.69 13.76
N GLU A 480 18.30 -0.43 12.48
CA GLU A 480 17.30 -0.36 11.43
C GLU A 480 17.94 -0.82 10.12
N GLY A 481 17.24 -1.68 9.37
CA GLY A 481 17.74 -2.17 8.08
C GLY A 481 17.86 -1.02 7.08
N PHE A 482 16.70 -0.53 6.63
CA PHE A 482 16.61 0.68 5.81
C PHE A 482 16.02 1.86 6.60
N GLY A 483 14.76 1.77 7.01
CA GLY A 483 14.04 2.85 7.69
C GLY A 483 12.94 3.48 6.83
N LEU A 484 11.99 2.65 6.37
CA LEU A 484 10.89 3.10 5.51
C LEU A 484 10.03 4.19 6.13
N VAL A 485 9.87 4.20 7.47
CA VAL A 485 9.15 5.25 8.21
C VAL A 485 9.71 6.64 7.88
N GLY A 486 11.05 6.77 7.86
CA GLY A 486 11.68 8.04 7.51
C GLY A 486 11.55 8.36 6.02
N ALA A 487 11.55 7.34 5.15
CA ALA A 487 11.35 7.53 3.72
C ALA A 487 9.92 8.00 3.41
N GLU A 488 8.91 7.43 4.07
CA GLU A 488 7.51 7.86 3.98
C GLU A 488 7.34 9.31 4.45
N ALA A 489 8.00 9.71 5.55
CA ALA A 489 7.99 11.10 6.01
C ALA A 489 8.59 12.07 4.97
N ILE A 490 9.72 11.70 4.37
CA ILE A 490 10.37 12.48 3.29
C ILE A 490 9.45 12.58 2.08
N THR A 491 8.90 11.48 1.59
CA THR A 491 7.97 11.47 0.45
C THR A 491 6.71 12.30 0.72
N THR A 492 6.28 12.37 1.98
CA THR A 492 5.14 13.21 2.41
C THR A 492 5.52 14.69 2.52
N GLY A 493 6.80 15.01 2.69
CA GLY A 493 7.27 16.39 2.92
C GLY A 493 7.20 16.83 4.38
N VAL A 494 7.15 15.87 5.32
CA VAL A 494 7.17 16.15 6.77
C VAL A 494 8.61 16.16 7.26
N PRO A 495 9.03 17.12 8.11
CA PRO A 495 10.34 17.09 8.75
C PRO A 495 10.59 15.75 9.45
N VAL A 496 11.78 15.19 9.28
CA VAL A 496 12.17 13.94 9.90
C VAL A 496 13.57 14.05 10.50
N ILE A 497 13.77 13.43 11.66
CA ILE A 497 15.11 13.19 12.23
C ILE A 497 15.31 11.68 12.31
N VAL A 498 16.40 11.20 11.71
CA VAL A 498 16.69 9.78 11.55
C VAL A 498 17.98 9.39 12.23
N SER A 499 18.05 8.13 12.63
CA SER A 499 19.27 7.48 13.11
C SER A 499 20.31 7.33 11.99
N GLY A 500 21.56 7.72 12.25
CA GLY A 500 22.71 7.45 11.38
C GLY A 500 23.09 5.96 11.28
N GLN A 501 22.52 5.13 12.15
CA GLN A 501 22.67 3.67 12.20
C GLN A 501 21.61 2.95 11.34
N SER A 502 20.89 3.70 10.50
CA SER A 502 19.91 3.18 9.54
C SER A 502 20.43 3.27 8.11
N GLY A 503 19.97 2.37 7.23
CA GLY A 503 20.24 2.46 5.80
C GLY A 503 19.81 3.79 5.18
N LEU A 504 18.68 4.35 5.63
CA LEU A 504 18.19 5.66 5.22
C LEU A 504 19.13 6.77 5.67
N GLY A 505 19.57 6.78 6.93
CA GLY A 505 20.51 7.79 7.44
C GLY A 505 21.79 7.83 6.61
N ARG A 506 22.37 6.67 6.30
CA ARG A 506 23.55 6.55 5.43
C ARG A 506 23.28 7.01 3.99
N LEU A 507 22.09 6.70 3.45
CA LEU A 507 21.69 7.14 2.11
C LEU A 507 21.56 8.67 2.04
N LEU A 508 20.91 9.29 3.04
CA LEU A 508 20.75 10.73 3.13
C LEU A 508 22.11 11.44 3.23
N THR A 509 23.02 10.96 4.07
CA THR A 509 24.38 11.51 4.16
C THR A 509 25.14 11.42 2.83
N LYS A 510 24.89 10.38 2.02
CA LYS A 510 25.53 10.20 0.70
C LYS A 510 24.98 11.14 -0.37
N ILE A 511 23.68 11.43 -0.34
CA ILE A 511 22.99 12.20 -1.40
C ILE A 511 22.93 13.69 -1.07
N LEU A 512 22.67 14.03 0.19
CA LEU A 512 22.38 15.40 0.60
C LEU A 512 23.64 16.16 1.01
N PRO A 513 23.67 17.49 0.84
CA PRO A 513 24.78 18.32 1.29
C PRO A 513 24.96 18.25 2.81
N GLU A 514 26.16 18.55 3.30
CA GLU A 514 26.52 18.50 4.73
C GLU A 514 25.59 19.35 5.62
N THR A 515 25.04 20.44 5.08
CA THR A 515 24.07 21.29 5.78
C THR A 515 22.80 20.55 6.22
N ASP A 516 22.48 19.44 5.55
CA ASP A 516 21.31 18.61 5.84
C ASP A 516 21.61 17.47 6.81
N HIS A 517 22.89 17.17 7.04
CA HIS A 517 23.28 16.03 7.90
C HIS A 517 22.87 16.22 9.36
N GLN A 518 22.49 17.43 9.76
CA GLN A 518 21.92 17.72 11.09
C GLN A 518 20.63 16.93 11.41
N MET A 519 19.95 16.37 10.41
CA MET A 519 18.80 15.49 10.63
C MET A 519 19.17 14.01 10.80
N VAL A 520 20.45 13.67 10.61
CA VAL A 520 20.99 12.31 10.74
C VAL A 520 21.84 12.26 12.00
N LEU A 521 21.32 11.64 13.06
CA LEU A 521 21.91 11.69 14.40
C LEU A 521 22.29 10.30 14.91
N PRO A 522 23.32 10.16 15.75
CA PRO A 522 23.61 8.88 16.37
C PRO A 522 22.50 8.46 17.32
N ALA A 523 22.20 7.17 17.38
CA ALA A 523 21.16 6.63 18.25
C ALA A 523 21.61 5.34 18.98
N HIS A 524 22.88 5.21 19.34
CA HIS A 524 23.42 3.97 19.95
C HIS A 524 22.77 3.66 21.31
N ASP A 525 22.83 4.61 22.25
CA ASP A 525 22.26 4.51 23.59
C ASP A 525 21.65 5.84 24.03
N ALA A 526 20.75 5.78 25.01
CA ALA A 526 20.07 6.96 25.56
C ALA A 526 20.96 7.70 26.59
N THR A 527 22.23 7.93 26.26
CA THR A 527 23.15 8.75 27.06
C THR A 527 22.72 10.21 27.01
N GLU A 528 23.17 11.02 27.97
CA GLU A 528 22.87 12.45 27.99
C GLU A 528 23.35 13.18 26.72
N GLU A 529 24.49 12.77 26.16
CA GLU A 529 25.01 13.31 24.89
C GLU A 529 24.06 13.01 23.73
N VAL A 530 23.61 11.75 23.58
CA VAL A 530 22.69 11.38 22.51
C VAL A 530 21.34 12.08 22.70
N VAL A 531 20.81 12.07 23.92
CA VAL A 531 19.53 12.72 24.25
C VAL A 531 19.59 14.23 23.96
N SER A 532 20.65 14.92 24.36
CA SER A 532 20.80 16.36 24.12
C SER A 532 20.94 16.67 22.62
N ARG A 533 21.71 15.90 21.86
CA ARG A 533 21.83 16.08 20.40
C ARG A 533 20.49 15.93 19.68
N TRP A 534 19.73 14.89 20.01
CA TRP A 534 18.36 14.73 19.49
C TRP A 534 17.45 15.85 19.96
N GLY A 535 17.54 16.24 21.24
CA GLY A 535 16.73 17.29 21.82
C GLY A 535 16.96 18.67 21.18
N TYR A 536 18.21 19.05 20.89
CA TYR A 536 18.51 20.27 20.14
C TYR A 536 17.94 20.24 18.72
N ALA A 537 18.02 19.10 18.03
CA ALA A 537 17.47 18.97 16.68
C ALA A 537 15.93 19.06 16.70
N ILE A 538 15.28 18.41 17.67
CA ILE A 538 13.83 18.52 17.88
C ILE A 538 13.44 19.97 18.21
N ALA A 539 14.12 20.61 19.16
CA ALA A 539 13.86 22.00 19.54
C ALA A 539 13.90 22.95 18.34
N ARG A 540 14.91 22.81 17.48
CA ARG A 540 15.04 23.63 16.26
C ARG A 540 13.89 23.45 15.29
N VAL A 541 13.34 22.25 15.16
CA VAL A 541 12.15 22.00 14.33
C VAL A 541 10.92 22.63 14.97
N LEU A 542 10.72 22.44 16.27
CA LEU A 542 9.53 22.93 16.97
C LEU A 542 9.50 24.46 17.08
N GLN A 543 10.66 25.13 17.17
CA GLN A 543 10.77 26.59 17.23
C GLN A 543 10.54 27.28 15.88
N ASP A 544 10.81 26.63 14.75
CA ASP A 544 10.64 27.19 13.40
C ASP A 544 10.15 26.10 12.43
N GLN A 545 8.90 25.70 12.61
CA GLN A 545 8.26 24.67 11.78
C GLN A 545 8.18 25.09 10.32
N GLU A 546 7.94 26.37 10.05
CA GLU A 546 7.91 26.93 8.69
C GLU A 546 9.24 26.67 7.95
N LYS A 547 10.37 26.95 8.58
CA LYS A 547 11.69 26.63 8.00
C LYS A 547 11.91 25.11 7.91
N ALA A 548 11.49 24.35 8.91
CA ALA A 548 11.63 22.90 8.89
C ALA A 548 10.87 22.26 7.71
N PHE A 549 9.63 22.69 7.45
CA PHE A 549 8.81 22.20 6.33
C PHE A 549 9.36 22.67 4.98
N ARG A 550 9.88 23.90 4.85
CA ARG A 550 10.61 24.33 3.64
C ARG A 550 11.82 23.43 3.36
N ASN A 551 12.58 23.07 4.39
CA ASN A 551 13.70 22.15 4.25
C ASN A 551 13.23 20.74 3.85
N ALA A 552 12.16 20.24 4.48
CA ALA A 552 11.57 18.94 4.16
C ALA A 552 11.07 18.87 2.71
N ALA A 553 10.42 19.92 2.23
CA ALA A 553 9.97 20.03 0.83
C ALA A 553 11.14 19.96 -0.16
N ARG A 554 12.25 20.66 0.12
CA ARG A 554 13.46 20.58 -0.71
C ARG A 554 14.08 19.18 -0.68
N ILE A 555 14.21 18.57 0.50
CA ILE A 555 14.77 17.23 0.63
C ILE A 555 13.90 16.22 -0.12
N ARG A 556 12.56 16.31 -0.02
CA ARG A 556 11.61 15.51 -0.79
C ARG A 556 11.86 15.61 -2.28
N GLU A 557 12.00 16.84 -2.81
CA GLU A 557 12.26 17.05 -4.23
C GLU A 557 13.57 16.39 -4.68
N VAL A 558 14.66 16.63 -3.94
CA VAL A 558 15.97 16.02 -4.24
C VAL A 558 15.87 14.50 -4.22
N MET A 559 15.34 13.92 -3.15
CA MET A 559 15.27 12.47 -2.99
C MET A 559 14.36 11.81 -4.04
N SER A 560 13.24 12.43 -4.40
CA SER A 560 12.32 11.92 -5.43
C SER A 560 12.95 11.84 -6.83
N ARG A 561 13.96 12.67 -7.10
CA ARG A 561 14.71 12.65 -8.36
C ARG A 561 15.89 11.69 -8.30
N GLU A 562 16.59 11.67 -7.17
CA GLU A 562 17.81 10.89 -6.99
C GLU A 562 17.52 9.40 -6.84
N ARG A 563 16.40 9.02 -6.21
CA ARG A 563 16.05 7.62 -5.94
C ARG A 563 14.57 7.36 -6.18
N THR A 564 14.28 6.55 -7.19
CA THR A 564 12.93 6.11 -7.56
C THR A 564 12.80 4.60 -7.47
N TRP A 565 11.58 4.12 -7.29
CA TRP A 565 11.25 2.71 -7.33
C TRP A 565 11.45 2.13 -8.74
N SER A 566 11.27 2.95 -9.79
CA SER A 566 11.64 2.61 -11.17
C SER A 566 13.13 2.24 -11.28
N MET A 567 14.03 3.02 -10.67
CA MET A 567 15.47 2.69 -10.66
C MET A 567 15.75 1.34 -9.97
N ALA A 568 15.11 1.06 -8.85
CA ALA A 568 15.27 -0.21 -8.14
C ALA A 568 14.75 -1.40 -8.98
N ALA A 569 13.58 -1.26 -9.60
CA ALA A 569 13.01 -2.27 -10.49
C ALA A 569 13.88 -2.53 -11.72
N LYS A 570 14.35 -1.48 -12.41
CA LYS A 570 15.25 -1.59 -13.55
C LYS A 570 16.54 -2.30 -13.20
N ALA A 571 17.17 -1.96 -12.06
CA ALA A 571 18.39 -2.62 -11.61
C ALA A 571 18.22 -4.14 -11.44
N ILE A 572 17.07 -4.58 -10.90
CA ILE A 572 16.74 -6.00 -10.79
C ILE A 572 16.52 -6.63 -12.17
N LEU A 573 15.72 -6.00 -13.03
CA LEU A 573 15.40 -6.52 -14.37
C LEU A 573 16.64 -6.60 -15.28
N GLU A 574 17.56 -5.65 -15.17
CA GLU A 574 18.84 -5.65 -15.88
C GLU A 574 19.75 -6.75 -15.37
N ARG A 575 19.88 -6.91 -14.04
CA ARG A 575 20.68 -8.00 -13.46
C ARG A 575 20.12 -9.37 -13.84
N LEU A 576 18.80 -9.52 -13.88
CA LEU A 576 18.15 -10.74 -14.36
C LEU A 576 18.50 -11.06 -15.81
N ARG A 577 18.45 -10.06 -16.70
CA ARG A 577 18.85 -10.21 -18.11
C ARG A 577 20.30 -10.67 -18.24
N GLN A 578 21.22 -10.09 -17.46
CA GLN A 578 22.65 -10.46 -17.49
C GLN A 578 22.94 -11.87 -16.99
N HIS A 579 22.11 -12.41 -16.10
CA HIS A 579 22.27 -13.76 -15.57
C HIS A 579 21.68 -14.84 -16.50
N GLN A 580 20.75 -14.47 -17.36
CA GLN A 580 20.04 -15.39 -18.26
C GLN A 580 20.59 -15.36 -19.71
N ALA A 581 21.40 -14.36 -20.05
CA ALA A 581 22.20 -14.30 -21.27
C ALA A 581 23.51 -15.08 -21.09
#